data_AF-A0A559K593-F1
#
_entry.id   AF-A0A559K593-F1
#
_cell.length_a   1.000
_cell.length_b   1.000
_cell.length_c   1.000
_cell.angle_alpha   90.00
_cell.angle_beta   90.00
_cell.angle_gamma   90.00
#
_symmetry.space_group_name_H-M   'P 1'
#
loop_
_entity.id
_entity.type
_entity.pdbx_description
1 polymer ?
#
loop_
_entity_poly.entity_id
_entity_poly.type
_entity_poly.pdbx_seq_one_letter_code
_entity_poly.pdbx_strand_id
1 'polypeptide(L)'
;MRYFLDGSFELNNIEQVALRNLYKFRLLTTEQLLFLIYPDLVTDSFPINPRKSEALVWRKNYESKYSRVRRELIGLEKSKFIRSLPYKISGRSALLVFTLDIEKFNLVKDKLDIEPQHIGSGWSDDFGDLSIDFFDFPKRIEHHLDSVNFCIRMQFLSSQFPFMNVIDYADNVYAARTYAHENGSSIKFRPDGEMKIHGFRHEKKNPMPGFHAWIEIDRATESSEHLSQKFENYRGFLMSPTTNEIARPPIILVFTVATTKISRRWNSMFNAYQTNLMNYSPFINLLLCNADNLFQSICSFTERNAMFIKVKQRVVGLAKPEMGFLGAVHMGAVRNSEQDQDLFTSLQLACQDVLGWAPQFVITENTPNRVQLYLFNKFDGYETQGICRALDFMRKRSLLPDELKKVKEIIPVFYFKDGTPVGVPKQIHNCSDEERSFLSRTLWYGTELGTWYDESLKLINGINPLTYGLHQNA
;
A
#
# COMPACT_ATOMS: atom_id res chain seq x y z
N MET A 1 -2.39 -38.99 -7.39
CA MET A 1 -1.79 -39.78 -6.29
C MET A 1 -1.53 -41.21 -6.74
N ARG A 2 -0.30 -41.69 -6.58
CA ARG A 2 0.06 -43.09 -6.81
C ARG A 2 0.30 -43.75 -5.46
N TYR A 3 -0.42 -44.83 -5.17
CA TYR A 3 -0.19 -45.64 -3.98
C TYR A 3 0.79 -46.76 -4.32
N PHE A 4 1.76 -46.98 -3.45
CA PHE A 4 2.70 -48.08 -3.53
C PHE A 4 2.25 -49.21 -2.59
N LEU A 5 2.79 -50.40 -2.83
CA LEU A 5 2.43 -51.62 -2.09
C LEU A 5 2.83 -51.56 -0.61
N ASP A 6 3.80 -50.72 -0.25
CA ASP A 6 4.22 -50.46 1.13
C ASP A 6 3.30 -49.46 1.86
N GLY A 7 2.22 -49.01 1.23
CA GLY A 7 1.30 -48.02 1.76
C GLY A 7 1.79 -46.58 1.65
N SER A 8 2.99 -46.34 1.09
CA SER A 8 3.45 -45.01 0.74
C SER A 8 2.69 -44.48 -0.48
N PHE A 9 2.70 -43.17 -0.66
CA PHE A 9 2.08 -42.53 -1.82
C PHE A 9 2.94 -41.38 -2.33
N GLU A 10 2.85 -41.17 -3.64
CA GLU A 10 3.47 -40.04 -4.33
C GLU A 10 2.38 -39.07 -4.78
N LEU A 11 2.57 -37.81 -4.38
CA LEU A 11 1.78 -36.68 -4.86
C LEU A 11 2.43 -36.16 -6.14
N ASN A 12 1.64 -35.92 -7.18
CA ASN A 12 2.14 -35.23 -8.35
C ASN A 12 2.34 -33.72 -8.06
N ASN A 13 2.98 -33.01 -8.99
CA ASN A 13 3.27 -31.58 -8.82
C ASN A 13 2.01 -30.72 -8.54
N ILE A 14 0.88 -31.02 -9.18
CA ILE A 14 -0.38 -30.28 -8.96
C ILE A 14 -0.87 -30.50 -7.52
N GLU A 15 -0.86 -31.76 -7.08
CA GLU A 15 -1.28 -32.15 -5.73
C GLU A 15 -0.39 -31.50 -4.66
N GLN A 16 0.93 -31.53 -4.83
CA GLN A 16 1.88 -30.89 -3.91
C GLN A 16 1.67 -29.38 -3.81
N VAL A 17 1.58 -28.69 -4.96
CA VAL A 17 1.35 -27.25 -5.00
C VAL A 17 -0.02 -26.89 -4.41
N ALA A 18 -1.04 -27.71 -4.64
CA ALA A 18 -2.37 -27.49 -4.06
C ALA A 18 -2.36 -27.60 -2.53
N LEU A 19 -1.75 -28.64 -1.96
CA LEU A 19 -1.67 -28.81 -0.51
C LEU A 19 -0.84 -27.71 0.15
N ARG A 20 0.30 -27.32 -0.43
CA ARG A 20 1.11 -26.18 0.04
C ARG A 20 0.30 -24.88 0.06
N ASN A 21 -0.44 -24.59 -1.02
CA ASN A 21 -1.24 -23.36 -1.08
C ASN A 21 -2.49 -23.41 -0.20
N LEU A 22 -3.11 -24.57 -0.01
CA LEU A 22 -4.19 -24.75 0.96
C LEU A 22 -3.68 -24.63 2.39
N TYR A 23 -2.43 -25.03 2.68
CA TYR A 23 -1.80 -24.74 3.97
C TYR A 23 -1.60 -23.24 4.17
N LYS A 24 -1.02 -22.58 3.16
CA LYS A 24 -0.73 -21.14 3.17
C LYS A 24 -1.98 -20.26 3.30
N PHE A 25 -2.99 -20.52 2.47
CA PHE A 25 -4.17 -19.67 2.36
C PHE A 25 -5.38 -20.25 3.09
N ARG A 26 -5.31 -21.45 3.66
CA ARG A 26 -6.38 -22.14 4.42
C ARG A 26 -7.62 -22.52 3.62
N LEU A 27 -8.05 -21.70 2.68
CA LEU A 27 -9.22 -21.93 1.84
C LEU A 27 -8.99 -21.35 0.44
N LEU A 28 -9.26 -22.16 -0.58
CA LEU A 28 -9.11 -21.76 -1.98
C LEU A 28 -10.25 -22.31 -2.85
N THR A 29 -10.56 -21.61 -3.93
CA THR A 29 -11.38 -22.14 -5.03
C THR A 29 -10.52 -22.90 -6.04
N THR A 30 -11.15 -23.73 -6.90
CA THR A 30 -10.46 -24.37 -8.03
C THR A 30 -9.77 -23.35 -8.94
N GLU A 31 -10.38 -22.20 -9.17
CA GLU A 31 -9.85 -21.14 -10.03
C GLU A 31 -8.61 -20.48 -9.41
N GLN A 32 -8.62 -20.18 -8.12
CA GLN A 32 -7.44 -19.65 -7.42
C GLN A 32 -6.29 -20.67 -7.41
N LEU A 33 -6.60 -21.95 -7.14
CA LEU A 33 -5.60 -23.02 -7.22
C LEU A 33 -5.01 -23.15 -8.64
N LEU A 34 -5.85 -23.05 -9.68
CA LEU A 34 -5.37 -23.05 -11.07
C LEU A 34 -4.33 -21.95 -11.29
N PHE A 35 -4.59 -20.71 -10.84
CA PHE A 35 -3.66 -19.60 -11.03
C PHE A 35 -2.41 -19.69 -10.16
N LEU A 36 -2.50 -20.28 -8.97
CA LEU A 36 -1.33 -20.56 -8.13
C LEU A 36 -0.44 -21.68 -8.71
N ILE A 37 -1.03 -22.62 -9.44
CA ILE A 37 -0.30 -23.71 -10.13
C ILE A 37 0.26 -23.24 -11.48
N TYR A 38 -0.49 -22.39 -12.20
CA TYR A 38 -0.12 -21.86 -13.51
C TYR A 38 -0.23 -20.32 -13.51
N PRO A 39 0.75 -19.62 -12.90
CA PRO A 39 0.73 -18.15 -12.81
C PRO A 39 0.73 -17.45 -14.17
N ASP A 40 1.25 -18.12 -15.21
CA ASP A 40 1.24 -17.67 -16.61
C ASP A 40 -0.16 -17.43 -17.17
N LEU A 41 -1.20 -17.96 -16.53
CA LEU A 41 -2.59 -17.81 -16.96
C LEU A 41 -3.28 -16.56 -16.43
N VAL A 42 -2.69 -15.88 -15.44
CA VAL A 42 -3.27 -14.66 -14.86
C VAL A 42 -3.20 -13.54 -15.91
N THR A 43 -4.20 -12.68 -15.95
CA THR A 43 -4.30 -11.55 -16.90
C THR A 43 -4.63 -10.26 -16.15
N ASP A 44 -4.50 -9.12 -16.81
CA ASP A 44 -4.82 -7.80 -16.23
C ASP A 44 -6.28 -7.68 -15.74
N SER A 45 -7.16 -8.55 -16.22
CA SER A 45 -8.57 -8.66 -15.83
C SER A 45 -8.83 -9.53 -14.57
N PHE A 46 -7.81 -10.01 -13.87
CA PHE A 46 -7.94 -10.87 -12.67
C PHE A 46 -7.98 -10.09 -11.33
N PRO A 47 -8.87 -10.34 -10.36
CA PRO A 47 -9.85 -11.40 -10.33
C PRO A 47 -10.91 -11.16 -11.39
N ILE A 48 -11.21 -12.20 -12.14
CA ILE A 48 -12.21 -12.11 -13.18
C ILE A 48 -13.52 -11.80 -12.46
N ASN A 49 -14.07 -10.63 -12.73
CA ASN A 49 -15.40 -10.27 -12.29
C ASN A 49 -16.30 -10.40 -13.52
N PRO A 50 -16.54 -11.63 -14.01
CA PRO A 50 -17.04 -11.79 -15.34
C PRO A 50 -18.46 -11.23 -15.40
N ARG A 51 -18.66 -10.25 -16.28
CA ARG A 51 -19.95 -10.16 -16.96
C ARG A 51 -20.16 -11.52 -17.65
N LYS A 52 -21.38 -12.05 -17.62
CA LYS A 52 -21.68 -13.43 -18.04
C LYS A 52 -21.06 -13.83 -19.40
N SER A 53 -20.88 -12.90 -20.33
CA SER A 53 -20.28 -13.13 -21.66
C SER A 53 -18.76 -13.35 -21.64
N GLU A 54 -18.01 -12.59 -20.84
CA GLU A 54 -16.55 -12.69 -20.76
C GLU A 54 -16.11 -13.93 -19.96
N ALA A 55 -16.95 -14.35 -19.01
CA ALA A 55 -16.76 -15.58 -18.22
C ALA A 55 -16.52 -16.83 -19.07
N LEU A 56 -17.27 -16.91 -20.17
CA LEU A 56 -17.32 -18.07 -21.04
C LEU A 56 -16.14 -18.12 -22.01
N VAL A 57 -15.57 -16.97 -22.38
CA VAL A 57 -14.42 -16.89 -23.28
C VAL A 57 -13.13 -17.25 -22.53
N TRP A 58 -12.94 -16.75 -21.31
CA TRP A 58 -11.71 -17.04 -20.55
C TRP A 58 -11.59 -18.51 -20.17
N ARG A 59 -12.69 -19.16 -19.73
CA ARG A 59 -12.66 -20.58 -19.36
C ARG A 59 -12.27 -21.45 -20.54
N LYS A 60 -12.77 -21.15 -21.74
CA LYS A 60 -12.43 -21.93 -22.95
C LYS A 60 -10.92 -21.97 -23.22
N ASN A 61 -10.19 -20.89 -22.96
CA ASN A 61 -8.75 -20.83 -23.21
C ASN A 61 -7.94 -21.74 -22.29
N TYR A 62 -8.46 -22.07 -21.10
CA TYR A 62 -7.74 -22.85 -20.09
C TYR A 62 -8.53 -24.06 -19.55
N GLU A 63 -9.61 -24.45 -20.23
CA GLU A 63 -10.56 -25.47 -19.79
C GLU A 63 -9.86 -26.81 -19.53
N SER A 64 -8.86 -27.17 -20.35
CA SER A 64 -8.07 -28.38 -20.18
C SER A 64 -7.24 -28.37 -18.89
N LYS A 65 -6.56 -27.25 -18.58
CA LYS A 65 -5.80 -27.06 -17.35
C LYS A 65 -6.75 -27.02 -16.13
N TYR A 66 -7.86 -26.30 -16.22
CA TYR A 66 -8.90 -26.24 -15.18
C TYR A 66 -9.48 -27.62 -14.86
N SER A 67 -9.92 -28.35 -15.89
CA SER A 67 -10.44 -29.71 -15.76
C SER A 67 -9.40 -30.68 -15.19
N ARG A 68 -8.12 -30.52 -15.54
CA ARG A 68 -7.03 -31.28 -14.92
C ARG A 68 -6.92 -30.98 -13.42
N VAL A 69 -6.78 -29.71 -13.03
CA VAL A 69 -6.71 -29.32 -11.60
C VAL A 69 -7.92 -29.85 -10.84
N ARG A 70 -9.13 -29.68 -11.37
CA ARG A 70 -10.36 -30.18 -10.74
C ARG A 70 -10.35 -31.70 -10.52
N ARG A 71 -9.85 -32.49 -11.48
CA ARG A 71 -9.72 -33.95 -11.31
C ARG A 71 -8.75 -34.30 -10.19
N GLU A 72 -7.61 -33.61 -10.09
CA GLU A 72 -6.65 -33.82 -9.00
C GLU A 72 -7.26 -33.46 -7.63
N LEU A 73 -8.02 -32.36 -7.55
CA LEU A 73 -8.72 -31.99 -6.30
C LEU A 73 -9.77 -33.03 -5.88
N ILE A 74 -10.54 -33.58 -6.82
CA ILE A 74 -11.47 -34.69 -6.53
C ILE A 74 -10.69 -35.93 -6.03
N GLY A 75 -9.51 -36.20 -6.59
CA GLY A 75 -8.63 -37.26 -6.11
C GLY A 75 -8.18 -37.03 -4.67
N LEU A 76 -7.68 -35.83 -4.36
CA LEU A 76 -7.27 -35.44 -3.01
C LEU A 76 -8.44 -35.51 -2.01
N GLU A 77 -9.64 -35.12 -2.42
CA GLU A 77 -10.84 -35.19 -1.58
C GLU A 77 -11.23 -36.64 -1.28
N LYS A 78 -11.25 -37.52 -2.29
CA LYS A 78 -11.49 -38.96 -2.09
C LYS A 78 -10.46 -39.62 -1.17
N SER A 79 -9.22 -39.18 -1.26
CA SER A 79 -8.12 -39.62 -0.39
C SER A 79 -8.05 -38.87 0.95
N LYS A 80 -9.01 -37.97 1.21
CA LYS A 80 -9.16 -37.20 2.45
C LYS A 80 -7.95 -36.35 2.83
N PHE A 81 -7.24 -35.81 1.84
CA PHE A 81 -6.26 -34.75 2.07
C PHE A 81 -6.92 -33.37 2.15
N ILE A 82 -8.04 -33.22 1.44
CA ILE A 82 -8.81 -31.98 1.40
C ILE A 82 -10.29 -32.32 1.57
N ARG A 83 -11.06 -31.31 1.93
CA ARG A 83 -12.53 -31.35 1.96
C ARG A 83 -13.08 -30.13 1.23
N SER A 84 -14.25 -30.28 0.63
CA SER A 84 -14.91 -29.19 -0.08
C SER A 84 -16.26 -28.80 0.51
N LEU A 85 -16.65 -27.55 0.31
CA LEU A 85 -17.96 -27.02 0.71
C LEU A 85 -18.53 -26.16 -0.43
N PRO A 86 -19.80 -26.38 -0.84
CA PRO A 86 -20.50 -25.46 -1.71
C PRO A 86 -20.76 -24.13 -0.97
N TYR A 87 -20.18 -23.04 -1.46
CA TYR A 87 -20.36 -21.70 -0.94
C TYR A 87 -21.24 -20.86 -1.87
N LYS A 88 -22.39 -20.41 -1.37
CA LYS A 88 -23.33 -19.58 -2.13
C LYS A 88 -22.95 -18.11 -2.01
N ILE A 89 -22.44 -17.54 -3.09
CA ILE A 89 -22.27 -16.09 -3.23
C ILE A 89 -23.62 -15.47 -3.64
N SER A 90 -23.96 -14.33 -3.05
CA SER A 90 -25.18 -13.61 -3.39
C SER A 90 -25.25 -13.31 -4.89
N GLY A 91 -26.35 -13.71 -5.54
CA GLY A 91 -26.57 -13.50 -6.97
C GLY A 91 -25.73 -14.37 -7.92
N ARG A 92 -25.03 -15.40 -7.44
CA ARG A 92 -24.24 -16.34 -8.26
C ARG A 92 -24.54 -17.79 -7.94
N SER A 93 -24.17 -18.69 -8.85
CA SER A 93 -24.15 -20.14 -8.59
C SER A 93 -23.18 -20.45 -7.45
N ALA A 94 -23.46 -21.51 -6.69
CA ALA A 94 -22.57 -21.94 -5.63
C ALA A 94 -21.17 -22.24 -6.18
N LEU A 95 -20.16 -21.69 -5.52
CA LEU A 95 -18.74 -21.95 -5.79
C LEU A 95 -18.27 -23.06 -4.87
N LEU A 96 -17.47 -23.99 -5.38
CA LEU A 96 -16.85 -25.00 -4.54
C LEU A 96 -15.54 -24.43 -3.96
N VAL A 97 -15.46 -24.41 -2.64
CA VAL A 97 -14.25 -24.01 -1.90
C VAL A 97 -13.64 -25.24 -1.23
N PHE A 98 -12.32 -25.28 -1.15
CA PHE A 98 -11.53 -26.39 -0.64
C PHE A 98 -10.69 -25.94 0.55
N THR A 99 -10.52 -26.81 1.54
CA THR A 99 -9.60 -26.67 2.68
C THR A 99 -8.96 -28.02 2.99
N LEU A 100 -7.94 -28.03 3.85
CA LEU A 100 -7.34 -29.26 4.35
C LEU A 100 -8.33 -30.06 5.20
N ASP A 101 -8.23 -31.39 5.11
CA ASP A 101 -9.02 -32.31 5.91
C ASP A 101 -8.27 -32.73 7.18
N ILE A 102 -9.00 -32.95 8.27
CA ILE A 102 -8.45 -33.33 9.57
C ILE A 102 -7.73 -34.69 9.54
N GLU A 103 -8.21 -35.65 8.73
CA GLU A 103 -7.68 -37.02 8.74
C GLU A 103 -6.24 -37.12 8.24
N LYS A 104 -5.84 -36.25 7.32
CA LYS A 104 -4.49 -36.24 6.72
C LYS A 104 -3.72 -34.96 7.02
N PHE A 105 -4.22 -34.11 7.91
CA PHE A 105 -3.59 -32.82 8.21
C PHE A 105 -2.13 -32.94 8.67
N ASN A 106 -1.83 -33.83 9.62
CA ASN A 106 -0.45 -34.02 10.09
C ASN A 106 0.47 -34.53 8.98
N LEU A 107 -0.04 -35.41 8.10
CA LEU A 107 0.72 -35.88 6.96
C LEU A 107 1.03 -34.77 5.95
N VAL A 108 0.14 -33.77 5.82
CA VAL A 108 0.44 -32.56 5.03
C VAL A 108 1.56 -31.76 5.68
N LYS A 109 1.55 -31.59 7.01
CA LYS A 109 2.65 -30.92 7.74
C LYS A 109 3.98 -31.63 7.54
N ASP A 110 4.00 -32.95 7.67
CA ASP A 110 5.20 -33.78 7.43
C ASP A 110 5.73 -33.59 5.99
N LYS A 111 4.83 -33.47 5.00
CA LYS A 111 5.20 -33.24 3.60
C LYS A 111 5.68 -31.82 3.30
N LEU A 112 5.36 -30.87 4.16
CA LEU A 112 5.81 -29.49 4.08
C LEU A 112 7.01 -29.22 5.00
N ASP A 113 7.58 -30.27 5.61
CA ASP A 113 8.71 -30.20 6.54
C ASP A 113 8.46 -29.24 7.72
N ILE A 114 7.21 -29.23 8.24
CA ILE A 114 6.83 -28.39 9.38
C ILE A 114 7.07 -29.14 10.67
N GLU A 115 8.10 -28.73 11.40
CA GLU A 115 8.45 -29.29 12.70
C GLU A 115 7.37 -28.99 13.75
N PRO A 116 7.08 -29.92 14.69
CA PRO A 116 6.15 -29.68 15.79
C PRO A 116 6.55 -28.45 16.60
N GLN A 117 5.57 -27.63 16.98
CA GLN A 117 5.74 -26.37 17.73
C GLN A 117 6.53 -25.27 17.01
N HIS A 118 6.88 -25.46 15.73
CA HIS A 118 7.57 -24.43 14.97
C HIS A 118 6.71 -23.16 14.85
N ILE A 119 7.28 -22.02 15.24
CA ILE A 119 6.64 -20.72 15.13
C ILE A 119 7.08 -20.10 13.79
N GLY A 120 6.36 -20.45 12.73
CA GLY A 120 6.63 -19.93 11.40
C GLY A 120 6.34 -18.43 11.29
N SER A 121 7.13 -17.75 10.48
CA SER A 121 6.99 -16.34 10.18
C SER A 121 5.99 -16.04 9.05
N GLY A 122 5.61 -17.06 8.27
CA GLY A 122 4.78 -16.94 7.07
C GLY A 122 5.51 -16.39 5.84
N TRP A 123 6.77 -15.95 5.97
CA TRP A 123 7.59 -15.45 4.88
C TRP A 123 8.28 -16.59 4.15
N SER A 124 8.42 -16.51 2.82
CA SER A 124 9.14 -17.51 2.02
C SER A 124 8.74 -18.96 2.33
N ASP A 125 7.46 -19.16 2.66
CA ASP A 125 6.84 -20.44 3.03
C ASP A 125 7.39 -21.10 4.31
N ASP A 126 7.93 -20.28 5.21
CA ASP A 126 8.19 -20.62 6.61
C ASP A 126 6.86 -20.77 7.37
N PHE A 127 6.22 -21.92 7.20
CA PHE A 127 4.92 -22.24 7.80
C PHE A 127 5.07 -22.67 9.25
N GLY A 128 4.22 -22.15 10.13
CA GLY A 128 4.18 -22.58 11.53
C GLY A 128 3.35 -23.84 11.72
N ASP A 129 3.55 -24.52 12.85
CA ASP A 129 2.74 -25.66 13.27
C ASP A 129 1.36 -25.21 13.76
N LEU A 130 0.46 -24.89 12.82
CA LEU A 130 -0.88 -24.42 13.11
C LEU A 130 -1.83 -25.58 13.47
N SER A 131 -2.76 -25.34 14.40
CA SER A 131 -3.89 -26.25 14.68
C SER A 131 -4.80 -26.39 13.46
N ILE A 132 -5.46 -27.55 13.32
CA ILE A 132 -6.50 -27.78 12.30
C ILE A 132 -7.64 -26.75 12.38
N ASP A 133 -7.89 -26.16 13.55
CA ASP A 133 -8.95 -25.15 13.74
C ASP A 133 -8.74 -23.90 12.87
N PHE A 134 -7.50 -23.62 12.47
CA PHE A 134 -7.20 -22.53 11.53
C PHE A 134 -7.68 -22.82 10.10
N PHE A 135 -7.92 -24.09 9.77
CA PHE A 135 -8.32 -24.59 8.46
C PHE A 135 -9.82 -24.89 8.36
N ASP A 136 -10.59 -24.48 9.37
CA ASP A 136 -12.05 -24.41 9.23
C ASP A 136 -12.47 -23.29 8.28
N PHE A 137 -13.66 -23.46 7.70
CA PHE A 137 -14.23 -22.47 6.79
C PHE A 137 -14.41 -21.13 7.53
N PRO A 138 -13.75 -20.04 7.09
CA PRO A 138 -13.78 -18.77 7.78
C PRO A 138 -15.18 -18.15 7.74
N LYS A 139 -15.59 -17.45 8.80
CA LYS A 139 -16.91 -16.77 8.83
C LYS A 139 -17.09 -15.74 7.70
N ARG A 140 -16.01 -15.14 7.21
CA ARG A 140 -15.99 -14.12 6.15
C ARG A 140 -15.32 -14.66 4.88
N ILE A 141 -15.86 -15.75 4.31
CA ILE A 141 -15.29 -16.43 3.12
C ILE A 141 -15.02 -15.45 1.96
N GLU A 142 -15.97 -14.58 1.61
CA GLU A 142 -15.75 -13.66 0.47
C GLU A 142 -14.56 -12.71 0.69
N HIS A 143 -14.39 -12.18 1.89
CA HIS A 143 -13.26 -11.29 2.22
C HIS A 143 -11.92 -12.05 2.20
N HIS A 144 -11.92 -13.29 2.67
CA HIS A 144 -10.78 -14.19 2.54
C HIS A 144 -10.42 -14.46 1.05
N LEU A 145 -11.42 -14.77 0.23
CA LEU A 145 -11.22 -15.01 -1.20
C LEU A 145 -10.68 -13.75 -1.91
N ASP A 146 -11.14 -12.57 -1.53
CA ASP A 146 -10.65 -11.29 -2.06
C ASP A 146 -9.17 -11.05 -1.67
N SER A 147 -8.74 -11.43 -0.46
CA SER A 147 -7.33 -11.41 -0.04
C SER A 147 -6.44 -12.34 -0.88
N VAL A 148 -6.91 -13.56 -1.15
CA VAL A 148 -6.20 -14.50 -2.02
C VAL A 148 -6.11 -13.96 -3.45
N ASN A 149 -7.19 -13.37 -3.96
CA ASN A 149 -7.19 -12.75 -5.29
C ASN A 149 -6.19 -11.59 -5.37
N PHE A 150 -6.10 -10.77 -4.33
CA PHE A 150 -5.06 -9.74 -4.24
C PHE A 150 -3.66 -10.36 -4.33
N CYS A 151 -3.38 -11.43 -3.56
CA CYS A 151 -2.08 -12.10 -3.59
C CYS A 151 -1.72 -12.68 -4.97
N ILE A 152 -2.66 -13.37 -5.64
CA ILE A 152 -2.46 -13.91 -7.00
C ILE A 152 -2.19 -12.77 -8.00
N ARG A 153 -2.93 -11.65 -7.92
CA ARG A 153 -2.69 -10.49 -8.79
C ARG A 153 -1.30 -9.90 -8.55
N MET A 154 -0.86 -9.83 -7.31
CA MET A 154 0.49 -9.38 -6.97
C MET A 154 1.56 -10.29 -7.58
N GLN A 155 1.42 -11.61 -7.46
CA GLN A 155 2.35 -12.58 -8.09
C GLN A 155 2.43 -12.44 -9.61
N PHE A 156 1.29 -12.22 -10.25
CA PHE A 156 1.24 -11.94 -11.68
C PHE A 156 2.00 -10.64 -12.02
N LEU A 157 1.71 -9.55 -11.31
CA LEU A 157 2.42 -8.28 -11.51
C LEU A 157 3.93 -8.45 -11.32
N SER A 158 4.41 -9.20 -10.32
CA SER A 158 5.86 -9.38 -10.15
C SER A 158 6.57 -9.95 -11.38
N SER A 159 5.93 -10.87 -12.11
CA SER A 159 6.53 -11.49 -13.29
C SER A 159 6.72 -10.51 -14.46
N GLN A 160 5.93 -9.43 -14.50
CA GLN A 160 6.00 -8.42 -15.55
C GLN A 160 7.07 -7.36 -15.29
N PHE A 161 7.55 -7.24 -14.06
CA PHE A 161 8.37 -6.11 -13.65
C PHE A 161 9.69 -6.56 -13.01
N PRO A 162 10.84 -6.32 -13.67
CA PRO A 162 12.16 -6.75 -13.18
C PRO A 162 12.56 -6.20 -11.80
N PHE A 163 11.88 -5.17 -11.31
CA PHE A 163 12.12 -4.60 -9.98
C PHE A 163 11.35 -5.31 -8.85
N MET A 164 10.39 -6.18 -9.20
CA MET A 164 9.54 -6.94 -8.27
C MET A 164 9.93 -8.43 -8.25
N ASN A 165 11.23 -8.72 -8.13
CA ASN A 165 11.75 -10.08 -8.33
C ASN A 165 11.19 -11.12 -7.36
N VAL A 166 10.92 -10.74 -6.10
CA VAL A 166 10.35 -11.64 -5.10
C VAL A 166 9.26 -10.92 -4.30
N ILE A 167 8.08 -11.53 -4.25
CA ILE A 167 6.98 -11.10 -3.38
C ILE A 167 6.83 -12.11 -2.27
N ASP A 168 7.00 -11.63 -1.05
CA ASP A 168 6.71 -12.37 0.16
C ASP A 168 5.38 -11.86 0.73
N TYR A 169 4.47 -12.79 1.03
CA TYR A 169 3.15 -12.50 1.58
C TYR A 169 2.89 -13.38 2.79
N ALA A 170 2.63 -12.74 3.93
CA ALA A 170 2.18 -13.37 5.16
C ALA A 170 0.70 -13.05 5.35
N ASP A 171 -0.12 -14.07 5.60
CA ASP A 171 -1.55 -13.87 5.84
C ASP A 171 -1.82 -13.28 7.25
N ASN A 172 -3.09 -13.02 7.57
CA ASN A 172 -3.47 -12.44 8.86
C ASN A 172 -3.18 -13.29 10.11
N VAL A 173 -2.80 -14.56 9.97
CA VAL A 173 -2.38 -15.40 11.12
C VAL A 173 -0.93 -15.04 11.44
N TYR A 174 -0.08 -15.01 10.43
CA TYR A 174 1.33 -14.70 10.55
C TYR A 174 1.63 -13.21 10.71
N ALA A 175 0.79 -12.32 10.18
CA ALA A 175 0.94 -10.87 10.31
C ALA A 175 0.41 -10.32 11.65
N ALA A 176 -0.36 -11.11 12.40
CA ALA A 176 -0.91 -10.65 13.67
C ALA A 176 0.19 -10.45 14.72
N ARG A 177 0.08 -9.36 15.48
CA ARG A 177 0.97 -9.03 16.59
C ARG A 177 0.14 -8.70 17.82
N THR A 178 0.72 -8.92 18.99
CA THR A 178 0.09 -8.59 20.27
C THR A 178 0.89 -7.47 20.90
N TYR A 179 0.21 -6.47 21.44
CA TYR A 179 0.85 -5.36 22.14
C TYR A 179 0.11 -5.04 23.44
N ALA A 180 0.84 -4.52 24.42
CA ALA A 180 0.26 -4.05 25.67
C ALA A 180 -0.38 -2.67 25.46
N HIS A 181 -1.63 -2.55 25.85
CA HIS A 181 -2.34 -1.27 25.90
C HIS A 181 -2.03 -0.52 27.21
N GLU A 182 -2.29 0.79 27.25
CA GLU A 182 -1.97 1.66 28.41
C GLU A 182 -2.59 1.19 29.74
N ASN A 183 -3.72 0.49 29.67
CA ASN A 183 -4.41 -0.09 30.82
C ASN A 183 -3.91 -1.49 31.22
N GLY A 184 -2.80 -1.96 30.64
CA GLY A 184 -2.23 -3.29 30.89
C GLY A 184 -2.93 -4.44 30.16
N SER A 185 -4.02 -4.19 29.42
CA SER A 185 -4.67 -5.22 28.61
C SER A 185 -3.86 -5.54 27.36
N SER A 186 -3.95 -6.79 26.92
CA SER A 186 -3.29 -7.28 25.71
C SER A 186 -4.21 -7.12 24.51
N ILE A 187 -3.81 -6.30 23.52
CA ILE A 187 -4.56 -6.07 22.29
C ILE A 187 -3.87 -6.75 21.13
N LYS A 188 -4.68 -7.34 20.23
CA LYS A 188 -4.20 -7.99 19.02
C LYS A 188 -4.30 -7.04 17.82
N PHE A 189 -3.16 -6.59 17.34
CA PHE A 189 -3.01 -5.96 16.02
C PHE A 189 -3.12 -7.03 14.93
N ARG A 190 -4.05 -6.87 13.99
CA ARG A 190 -4.33 -7.89 12.97
C ARG A 190 -4.72 -7.26 11.63
N PRO A 191 -3.75 -6.95 10.76
CA PRO A 191 -4.04 -6.61 9.38
C PRO A 191 -4.56 -7.85 8.63
N ASP A 192 -5.14 -7.66 7.44
CA ASP A 192 -5.62 -8.78 6.61
C ASP A 192 -4.45 -9.59 5.99
N GLY A 193 -3.28 -8.97 5.91
CA GLY A 193 -2.02 -9.60 5.58
C GLY A 193 -0.86 -8.62 5.69
N GLU A 194 0.33 -9.08 5.36
CA GLU A 194 1.54 -8.27 5.29
C GLU A 194 2.32 -8.69 4.03
N MET A 195 2.86 -7.72 3.30
CA MET A 195 3.54 -7.98 2.03
C MET A 195 4.87 -7.24 1.97
N LYS A 196 5.87 -7.93 1.44
CA LYS A 196 7.19 -7.38 1.13
C LYS A 196 7.51 -7.66 -0.33
N ILE A 197 8.02 -6.64 -1.01
CA ILE A 197 8.52 -6.78 -2.38
C ILE A 197 10.02 -6.52 -2.34
N HIS A 198 10.79 -7.52 -2.72
CA HIS A 198 12.25 -7.51 -2.79
C HIS A 198 12.70 -7.30 -4.24
N GLY A 199 13.90 -6.71 -4.42
CA GLY A 199 14.48 -6.52 -5.76
C GLY A 199 14.62 -5.07 -6.21
N PHE A 200 14.38 -4.08 -5.35
CA PHE A 200 14.50 -2.66 -5.71
C PHE A 200 15.95 -2.14 -5.84
N ARG A 201 16.96 -2.92 -5.46
CA ARG A 201 18.38 -2.57 -5.60
C ARG A 201 19.26 -3.80 -5.84
N HIS A 202 20.31 -3.63 -6.64
CA HIS A 202 21.47 -4.53 -6.75
C HIS A 202 22.36 -4.51 -5.49
N GLU A 203 21.79 -4.48 -4.28
CA GLU A 203 22.58 -4.48 -3.04
C GLU A 203 22.78 -5.93 -2.55
N LYS A 204 23.95 -6.49 -2.88
CA LYS A 204 24.35 -7.87 -2.57
C LYS A 204 24.45 -8.21 -1.07
N LYS A 205 24.34 -7.24 -0.16
CA LYS A 205 24.69 -7.43 1.26
C LYS A 205 23.60 -7.19 2.30
N ASN A 206 22.42 -6.66 1.94
CA ASN A 206 21.21 -6.61 2.78
C ASN A 206 20.09 -5.85 2.04
N PRO A 207 19.34 -6.48 1.12
CA PRO A 207 18.29 -5.79 0.39
C PRO A 207 17.12 -5.48 1.35
N MET A 208 17.03 -4.24 1.82
CA MET A 208 15.78 -3.75 2.40
C MET A 208 14.67 -3.92 1.35
N PRO A 209 13.48 -4.43 1.73
CA PRO A 209 12.35 -4.44 0.81
C PRO A 209 12.06 -2.99 0.39
N GLY A 210 12.05 -2.73 -0.92
CA GLY A 210 11.74 -1.37 -1.41
C GLY A 210 10.25 -1.02 -1.26
N PHE A 211 9.43 -2.03 -0.97
CA PHE A 211 8.03 -1.91 -0.59
C PHE A 211 7.70 -2.89 0.55
N HIS A 212 7.14 -2.38 1.64
CA HIS A 212 6.66 -3.16 2.78
C HIS A 212 5.35 -2.56 3.26
N ALA A 213 4.28 -3.36 3.24
CA ALA A 213 2.94 -2.90 3.57
C ALA A 213 2.17 -3.88 4.47
N TRP A 214 1.39 -3.31 5.39
CA TRP A 214 0.22 -3.96 5.95
C TRP A 214 -0.93 -3.90 4.94
N ILE A 215 -1.60 -5.01 4.73
CA ILE A 215 -2.63 -5.17 3.71
C ILE A 215 -4.00 -5.12 4.37
N GLU A 216 -4.91 -4.38 3.75
CA GLU A 216 -6.32 -4.28 4.12
C GLU A 216 -7.19 -4.52 2.90
N ILE A 217 -8.09 -5.50 2.98
CA ILE A 217 -9.02 -5.80 1.89
C ILE A 217 -10.34 -5.10 2.18
N ASP A 218 -10.67 -4.13 1.33
CA ASP A 218 -11.87 -3.32 1.47
C ASP A 218 -12.96 -3.74 0.50
N ARG A 219 -14.07 -4.24 1.06
CA ARG A 219 -15.27 -4.58 0.28
C ARG A 219 -16.26 -3.43 0.17
N ALA A 220 -15.91 -2.26 0.71
CA ALA A 220 -16.79 -1.10 0.83
C ALA A 220 -18.11 -1.38 1.59
N THR A 221 -18.13 -2.45 2.39
CA THR A 221 -19.26 -2.83 3.26
C THR A 221 -19.07 -2.41 4.71
N GLU A 222 -17.87 -1.95 5.08
CA GLU A 222 -17.55 -1.55 6.44
C GLU A 222 -18.19 -0.19 6.79
N SER A 223 -18.82 -0.12 7.96
CA SER A 223 -19.30 1.14 8.54
C SER A 223 -18.12 2.07 8.86
N SER A 224 -18.41 3.36 9.03
CA SER A 224 -17.40 4.35 9.46
C SER A 224 -16.77 3.99 10.80
N GLU A 225 -17.54 3.38 11.71
CA GLU A 225 -17.07 2.96 13.03
C GLU A 225 -16.00 1.87 12.95
N HIS A 226 -16.22 0.83 12.12
CA HIS A 226 -15.22 -0.22 11.93
C HIS A 226 -13.92 0.29 11.30
N LEU A 227 -14.01 1.25 10.37
CA LEU A 227 -12.82 1.90 9.81
C LEU A 227 -12.07 2.72 10.87
N SER A 228 -12.78 3.45 11.72
CA SER A 228 -12.15 4.19 12.81
C SER A 228 -11.42 3.26 13.76
N GLN A 229 -12.08 2.21 14.25
CA GLN A 229 -11.47 1.22 15.14
C GLN A 229 -10.22 0.57 14.54
N LYS A 230 -10.24 0.31 13.24
CA LYS A 230 -9.08 -0.22 12.51
C LYS A 230 -7.88 0.72 12.66
N PHE A 231 -8.03 2.00 12.33
CA PHE A 231 -6.94 2.97 12.44
C PHE A 231 -6.54 3.30 13.88
N GLU A 232 -7.46 3.23 14.84
CA GLU A 232 -7.12 3.29 16.26
C GLU A 232 -6.22 2.12 16.68
N ASN A 233 -6.49 0.90 16.20
CA ASN A 233 -5.64 -0.26 16.46
C ASN A 233 -4.25 -0.09 15.83
N TYR A 234 -4.16 0.47 14.62
CA TYR A 234 -2.87 0.83 14.01
C TYR A 234 -2.12 1.83 14.91
N ARG A 235 -2.78 2.90 15.37
CA ARG A 235 -2.17 3.88 16.28
C ARG A 235 -1.70 3.22 17.58
N GLY A 236 -2.54 2.41 18.22
CA GLY A 236 -2.20 1.72 19.45
C GLY A 236 -0.98 0.82 19.30
N PHE A 237 -0.89 0.09 18.19
CA PHE A 237 0.29 -0.73 17.88
C PHE A 237 1.55 0.13 17.73
N LEU A 238 1.47 1.23 16.96
CA LEU A 238 2.60 2.15 16.75
C LEU A 238 3.06 2.88 18.01
N MET A 239 2.17 3.08 18.98
CA MET A 239 2.51 3.68 20.28
C MET A 239 3.12 2.67 21.26
N SER A 240 2.98 1.37 21.01
CA SER A 240 3.43 0.35 21.93
C SER A 240 4.96 0.27 22.03
N PRO A 241 5.55 0.04 23.20
CA PRO A 241 7.02 -0.13 23.32
C PRO A 241 7.56 -1.26 22.44
N THR A 242 6.73 -2.27 22.15
CA THR A 242 7.02 -3.39 21.26
C THR A 242 7.26 -2.99 19.81
N THR A 243 6.83 -1.81 19.35
CA THR A 243 7.10 -1.34 17.98
C THR A 243 8.37 -0.52 17.83
N ASN A 244 9.04 -0.13 18.93
CA ASN A 244 10.32 0.59 18.88
C ASN A 244 11.46 -0.23 18.20
N GLU A 245 11.26 -1.54 18.02
CA GLU A 245 12.17 -2.41 17.27
C GLU A 245 12.02 -2.28 15.74
N ILE A 246 10.91 -1.71 15.26
CA ILE A 246 10.64 -1.55 13.82
C ILE A 246 11.25 -0.22 13.37
N ALA A 247 12.47 -0.27 12.82
CA ALA A 247 13.22 0.90 12.38
C ALA A 247 12.47 1.83 11.40
N ARG A 248 11.50 1.29 10.64
CA ARG A 248 10.56 2.05 9.79
C ARG A 248 9.20 1.34 9.72
N PRO A 249 8.09 1.96 10.15
CA PRO A 249 6.78 1.33 10.07
C PRO A 249 6.39 1.06 8.60
N PRO A 250 5.76 -0.08 8.29
CA PRO A 250 5.19 -0.37 6.98
C PRO A 250 4.16 0.68 6.57
N ILE A 251 3.94 0.80 5.26
CA ILE A 251 2.77 1.55 4.77
C ILE A 251 1.50 0.73 4.99
N ILE A 252 0.35 1.37 4.89
CA ILE A 252 -0.95 0.70 4.85
C ILE A 252 -1.40 0.65 3.38
N LEU A 253 -1.55 -0.54 2.81
CA LEU A 253 -2.12 -0.72 1.47
C LEU A 253 -3.55 -1.23 1.61
N VAL A 254 -4.50 -0.37 1.27
CA VAL A 254 -5.92 -0.74 1.18
C VAL A 254 -6.24 -1.11 -0.26
N PHE A 255 -6.59 -2.37 -0.48
CA PHE A 255 -7.07 -2.86 -1.77
C PHE A 255 -8.59 -2.96 -1.74
N THR A 256 -9.27 -2.11 -2.50
CA THR A 256 -10.73 -2.13 -2.62
C THR A 256 -11.18 -2.97 -3.81
N VAL A 257 -12.14 -3.86 -3.58
CA VAL A 257 -12.79 -4.63 -4.67
C VAL A 257 -13.85 -3.80 -5.41
N ALA A 258 -14.14 -2.59 -4.93
CA ALA A 258 -15.02 -1.65 -5.61
C ALA A 258 -14.32 -1.04 -6.82
N THR A 259 -14.72 -1.45 -8.03
CA THR A 259 -14.19 -0.89 -9.29
C THR A 259 -14.75 0.51 -9.57
N THR A 260 -15.97 0.80 -9.12
CA THR A 260 -16.60 2.12 -9.26
C THR A 260 -16.55 2.88 -7.93
N LYS A 261 -16.31 4.20 -8.00
CA LYS A 261 -16.38 5.14 -6.86
C LYS A 261 -15.21 5.10 -5.86
N ILE A 262 -14.01 4.71 -6.30
CA ILE A 262 -12.80 4.78 -5.47
C ILE A 262 -12.59 6.20 -4.86
N SER A 263 -12.89 7.28 -5.58
CA SER A 263 -12.80 8.66 -5.05
C SER A 263 -13.77 8.93 -3.89
N ARG A 264 -14.97 8.33 -3.87
CA ARG A 264 -15.89 8.47 -2.73
C ARG A 264 -15.36 7.69 -1.52
N ARG A 265 -14.89 6.47 -1.77
CA ARG A 265 -14.31 5.61 -0.72
C ARG A 265 -13.06 6.24 -0.13
N TRP A 266 -12.26 6.90 -0.96
CA TRP A 266 -11.08 7.65 -0.58
C TRP A 266 -11.39 8.69 0.51
N ASN A 267 -12.39 9.54 0.32
CA ASN A 267 -12.73 10.56 1.33
C ASN A 267 -13.05 9.94 2.69
N SER A 268 -13.85 8.86 2.71
CA SER A 268 -14.17 8.16 3.97
C SER A 268 -12.94 7.53 4.61
N MET A 269 -12.07 6.91 3.81
CA MET A 269 -10.83 6.29 4.28
C MET A 269 -9.84 7.32 4.81
N PHE A 270 -9.63 8.40 4.07
CA PHE A 270 -8.76 9.51 4.45
C PHE A 270 -9.20 10.15 5.77
N ASN A 271 -10.51 10.41 5.93
CA ASN A 271 -11.04 11.00 7.16
C ASN A 271 -10.88 10.07 8.37
N ALA A 272 -11.15 8.77 8.21
CA ALA A 272 -10.92 7.80 9.27
C ALA A 272 -9.42 7.67 9.60
N TYR A 273 -8.55 7.64 8.59
CA TYR A 273 -7.10 7.60 8.75
C TYR A 273 -6.59 8.82 9.52
N GLN A 274 -6.90 10.03 9.08
CA GLN A 274 -6.41 11.26 9.69
C GLN A 274 -6.93 11.45 11.12
N THR A 275 -8.22 11.14 11.34
CA THR A 275 -8.84 11.32 12.67
C THR A 275 -8.23 10.38 13.70
N ASN A 276 -7.97 9.12 13.31
CA ASN A 276 -7.63 8.08 14.28
C ASN A 276 -6.13 7.81 14.37
N LEU A 277 -5.35 7.99 13.29
CA LEU A 277 -3.89 7.82 13.33
C LEU A 277 -3.17 9.05 13.95
N MET A 278 -3.83 10.20 13.98
CA MET A 278 -3.38 11.43 14.65
C MET A 278 -1.94 11.84 14.29
N ASN A 279 -1.06 11.96 15.29
CA ASN A 279 0.32 12.42 15.15
C ASN A 279 1.19 11.49 14.28
N TYR A 280 0.75 10.25 14.03
CA TYR A 280 1.46 9.32 13.14
C TYR A 280 1.11 9.51 11.65
N SER A 281 0.02 10.23 11.35
CA SER A 281 -0.46 10.44 9.98
C SER A 281 0.55 11.04 9.00
N PRO A 282 1.51 11.92 9.39
CA PRO A 282 2.53 12.44 8.48
C PRO A 282 3.68 11.44 8.20
N PHE A 283 3.83 10.42 9.05
CA PHE A 283 4.97 9.49 9.03
C PHE A 283 4.64 8.18 8.32
N ILE A 284 3.39 7.76 8.40
CA ILE A 284 2.89 6.58 7.69
C ILE A 284 2.18 7.03 6.43
N ASN A 285 2.28 6.23 5.38
CA ASN A 285 1.49 6.44 4.18
C ASN A 285 0.40 5.38 4.13
N LEU A 286 -0.80 5.77 3.73
CA LEU A 286 -1.84 4.85 3.30
C LEU A 286 -2.04 5.01 1.81
N LEU A 287 -2.03 3.90 1.08
CA LEU A 287 -2.33 3.82 -0.34
C LEU A 287 -3.67 3.13 -0.51
N LEU A 288 -4.65 3.81 -1.12
CA LEU A 288 -5.89 3.18 -1.55
C LEU A 288 -5.81 2.84 -3.05
N CYS A 289 -5.99 1.57 -3.38
CA CYS A 289 -5.96 1.11 -4.75
C CYS A 289 -7.07 0.09 -5.00
N ASN A 290 -7.34 -0.18 -6.28
CA ASN A 290 -8.17 -1.28 -6.76
C ASN A 290 -7.42 -2.05 -7.85
N ALA A 291 -8.07 -3.00 -8.50
CA ALA A 291 -7.46 -3.76 -9.59
C ALA A 291 -6.84 -2.85 -10.68
N ASP A 292 -7.54 -1.78 -11.06
CA ASP A 292 -7.18 -0.93 -12.21
C ASP A 292 -5.92 -0.10 -11.95
N ASN A 293 -5.70 0.37 -10.71
CA ASN A 293 -4.58 1.27 -10.38
C ASN A 293 -3.52 0.67 -9.43
N LEU A 294 -3.68 -0.58 -8.97
CA LEU A 294 -2.75 -1.25 -8.05
C LEU A 294 -1.29 -1.14 -8.51
N PHE A 295 -1.05 -1.46 -9.78
CA PHE A 295 0.30 -1.41 -10.36
C PHE A 295 0.90 0.00 -10.31
N GLN A 296 0.13 0.99 -10.78
CA GLN A 296 0.58 2.38 -10.81
C GLN A 296 0.88 2.90 -9.40
N SER A 297 0.04 2.56 -8.41
CA SER A 297 0.25 2.94 -7.02
C SER A 297 1.55 2.36 -6.45
N ILE A 298 1.87 1.10 -6.73
CA ILE A 298 3.11 0.46 -6.28
C ILE A 298 4.33 1.08 -6.99
N CYS A 299 4.26 1.31 -8.30
CA CYS A 299 5.33 1.95 -9.06
C CYS A 299 5.64 3.35 -8.56
N SER A 300 4.61 4.19 -8.42
CA SER A 300 4.76 5.55 -7.91
C SER A 300 5.40 5.56 -6.51
N PHE A 301 4.98 4.66 -5.62
CA PHE A 301 5.55 4.58 -4.28
C PHE A 301 7.05 4.21 -4.29
N THR A 302 7.43 3.30 -5.18
CA THR A 302 8.78 2.75 -5.26
C THR A 302 9.75 3.67 -6.00
N GLU A 303 9.25 4.41 -6.99
CA GLU A 303 10.00 5.43 -7.74
C GLU A 303 10.03 6.80 -7.05
N ARG A 304 9.49 6.95 -5.84
CA ARG A 304 9.39 8.24 -5.12
C ARG A 304 10.68 9.06 -5.12
N ASN A 305 11.84 8.41 -5.01
CA ASN A 305 13.13 9.08 -5.02
C ASN A 305 13.50 9.61 -6.42
N ALA A 306 13.23 8.84 -7.47
CA ALA A 306 13.45 9.26 -8.84
C ALA A 306 12.52 10.42 -9.22
N MET A 307 11.23 10.34 -8.83
CA MET A 307 10.28 11.44 -8.97
C MET A 307 10.78 12.70 -8.27
N PHE A 308 11.23 12.57 -7.03
CA PHE A 308 11.79 13.68 -6.26
C PHE A 308 13.02 14.32 -6.92
N ILE A 309 13.91 13.53 -7.52
CA ILE A 309 15.05 14.05 -8.29
C ILE A 309 14.56 14.87 -9.51
N LYS A 310 13.55 14.39 -10.24
CA LYS A 310 12.94 15.14 -11.36
C LYS A 310 12.35 16.47 -10.88
N VAL A 311 11.62 16.46 -9.76
CA VAL A 311 11.10 17.69 -9.12
C VAL A 311 12.24 18.66 -8.82
N LYS A 312 13.30 18.19 -8.14
CA LYS A 312 14.46 19.03 -7.80
C LYS A 312 15.06 19.68 -9.05
N GLN A 313 15.37 18.90 -10.08
CA GLN A 313 15.98 19.38 -11.32
C GLN A 313 15.10 20.45 -11.99
N ARG A 314 13.78 20.22 -12.05
CA ARG A 314 12.86 21.16 -12.69
C ARG A 314 12.71 22.45 -11.88
N VAL A 315 12.54 22.34 -10.57
CA VAL A 315 12.37 23.49 -9.68
C VAL A 315 13.61 24.38 -9.68
N VAL A 316 14.82 23.81 -9.66
CA VAL A 316 16.07 24.58 -9.81
C VAL A 316 16.08 25.39 -11.10
N GLY A 317 15.56 24.86 -12.21
CA GLY A 317 15.46 25.60 -13.47
C GLY A 317 14.43 26.73 -13.47
N LEU A 318 13.40 26.64 -12.64
CA LEU A 318 12.34 27.65 -12.48
C LEU A 318 12.68 28.72 -11.43
N ALA A 319 13.53 28.36 -10.46
CA ALA A 319 13.93 29.19 -9.31
C ALA A 319 15.18 30.03 -9.61
N LYS A 320 15.10 30.90 -10.63
CA LYS A 320 16.26 31.70 -11.06
C LYS A 320 16.40 32.99 -10.23
N PRO A 321 17.62 33.42 -9.82
CA PRO A 321 17.83 34.60 -8.98
C PRO A 321 17.18 35.88 -9.50
N GLU A 322 17.16 36.09 -10.82
CA GLU A 322 16.56 37.24 -11.49
C GLU A 322 15.03 37.37 -11.30
N MET A 323 14.38 36.34 -10.72
CA MET A 323 12.95 36.32 -10.42
C MET A 323 12.64 36.47 -8.92
N GLY A 324 13.61 36.93 -8.11
CA GLY A 324 13.39 37.19 -6.67
C GLY A 324 13.53 35.96 -5.77
N PHE A 325 14.25 34.93 -6.22
CA PHE A 325 14.47 33.71 -5.43
C PHE A 325 15.58 33.92 -4.39
N LEU A 326 15.23 33.76 -3.10
CA LEU A 326 16.15 33.99 -1.98
C LEU A 326 17.02 32.76 -1.64
N GLY A 327 16.76 31.61 -2.26
CA GLY A 327 17.52 30.38 -2.04
C GLY A 327 17.04 29.22 -2.93
N ALA A 328 17.96 28.31 -3.25
CA ALA A 328 17.68 27.11 -4.03
C ALA A 328 17.65 25.86 -3.14
N VAL A 329 17.03 24.83 -3.70
CA VAL A 329 16.66 23.59 -3.04
C VAL A 329 17.87 22.72 -2.65
N HIS A 330 18.16 22.57 -1.36
CA HIS A 330 19.04 21.50 -0.86
C HIS A 330 18.26 20.22 -0.49
N MET A 331 17.59 19.63 -1.48
CA MET A 331 16.98 18.30 -1.40
C MET A 331 18.08 17.22 -1.23
N GLY A 332 18.51 16.88 -0.02
CA GLY A 332 19.54 15.85 0.22
C GLY A 332 19.54 15.29 1.66
N ALA A 333 19.87 14.01 1.82
CA ALA A 333 19.90 13.30 3.11
C ALA A 333 21.34 13.06 3.63
N VAL A 334 22.34 13.77 3.09
CA VAL A 334 23.75 13.44 3.33
C VAL A 334 24.40 14.53 4.15
N ARG A 335 24.64 14.21 5.44
CA ARG A 335 25.59 14.92 6.31
C ARG A 335 27.00 14.65 5.80
N ASN A 336 27.45 15.35 4.76
CA ASN A 336 28.86 15.34 4.40
C ASN A 336 29.46 16.70 4.73
N SER A 337 30.36 16.65 5.71
CA SER A 337 31.24 17.70 6.18
C SER A 337 31.74 18.59 5.04
N GLU A 338 31.68 19.90 5.28
CA GLU A 338 32.18 21.05 4.51
C GLU A 338 31.21 21.76 3.55
N GLN A 339 30.11 21.14 3.10
CA GLN A 339 29.05 21.84 2.32
C GLN A 339 27.81 22.25 3.15
N ASP A 340 27.77 21.91 4.43
CA ASP A 340 26.70 22.25 5.40
C ASP A 340 26.65 23.77 5.78
N GLN A 341 27.25 24.66 4.99
CA GLN A 341 27.27 26.11 5.25
C GLN A 341 26.16 26.91 4.56
N ASP A 342 25.31 26.29 3.72
CA ASP A 342 24.17 27.01 3.13
C ASP A 342 23.07 27.21 4.19
N LEU A 343 22.67 28.47 4.37
CA LEU A 343 21.60 28.91 5.28
C LEU A 343 20.30 28.13 5.03
N PHE A 344 20.03 27.77 3.77
CA PHE A 344 18.83 27.03 3.40
C PHE A 344 18.83 25.58 3.89
N THR A 345 19.96 24.89 3.81
CA THR A 345 20.14 23.54 4.35
C THR A 345 19.95 23.53 5.87
N SER A 346 20.55 24.52 6.55
CA SER A 346 20.41 24.68 8.00
C SER A 346 18.94 24.92 8.40
N LEU A 347 18.22 25.74 7.64
CA LEU A 347 16.80 26.00 7.86
C LEU A 347 15.95 24.73 7.69
N GLN A 348 16.20 23.94 6.64
CA GLN A 348 15.49 22.68 6.42
C GLN A 348 15.75 21.66 7.54
N LEU A 349 16.99 21.54 8.01
CA LEU A 349 17.35 20.66 9.13
C LEU A 349 16.66 21.11 10.43
N ALA A 350 16.65 22.41 10.72
CA ALA A 350 15.95 22.94 11.88
C ALA A 350 14.43 22.69 11.80
N CYS A 351 13.82 22.81 10.61
CA CYS A 351 12.43 22.40 10.42
C CYS A 351 12.24 20.89 10.60
N GLN A 352 13.18 20.06 10.11
CA GLN A 352 13.11 18.61 10.27
C GLN A 352 13.10 18.19 11.74
N ASP A 353 13.90 18.85 12.59
CA ASP A 353 13.95 18.56 14.03
C ASP A 353 12.59 18.82 14.72
N VAL A 354 11.89 19.88 14.31
CA VAL A 354 10.55 20.23 14.82
C VAL A 354 9.46 19.30 14.26
N LEU A 355 9.55 18.97 12.97
CA LEU A 355 8.52 18.21 12.26
C LEU A 355 8.65 16.70 12.48
N GLY A 356 9.87 16.21 12.71
CA GLY A 356 10.22 14.78 12.72
C GLY A 356 10.39 14.17 11.32
N TRP A 357 10.15 14.94 10.25
CA TRP A 357 10.29 14.53 8.86
C TRP A 357 10.93 15.67 8.06
N ALA A 358 11.67 15.34 6.99
CA ALA A 358 12.42 16.33 6.22
C ALA A 358 11.52 17.11 5.25
N PRO A 359 11.19 18.39 5.53
CA PRO A 359 10.35 19.18 4.66
C PRO A 359 11.12 19.62 3.42
N GLN A 360 10.41 19.74 2.32
CA GLN A 360 11.00 20.08 1.03
C GLN A 360 10.29 21.33 0.52
N PHE A 361 11.00 22.46 0.45
CA PHE A 361 10.37 23.71 0.06
C PHE A 361 11.30 24.66 -0.71
N VAL A 362 10.70 25.66 -1.34
CA VAL A 362 11.35 26.82 -1.97
C VAL A 362 10.77 28.09 -1.38
N ILE A 363 11.59 29.12 -1.20
CA ILE A 363 11.15 30.45 -0.77
C ILE A 363 11.37 31.46 -1.89
N THR A 364 10.34 32.25 -2.19
CA THR A 364 10.38 33.30 -3.21
C THR A 364 10.00 34.65 -2.59
N GLU A 365 10.69 35.72 -2.99
CA GLU A 365 10.31 37.09 -2.68
C GLU A 365 9.98 37.81 -3.98
N ASN A 366 8.70 37.82 -4.32
CA ASN A 366 8.25 38.32 -5.62
C ASN A 366 8.08 39.85 -5.65
N THR A 367 7.82 40.46 -4.50
CA THR A 367 7.83 41.91 -4.28
C THR A 367 8.41 42.19 -2.89
N PRO A 368 8.97 43.38 -2.62
CA PRO A 368 9.41 43.74 -1.27
C PRO A 368 8.29 43.46 -0.27
N ASN A 369 8.55 42.60 0.72
CA ASN A 369 7.62 42.14 1.77
C ASN A 369 6.61 41.05 1.40
N ARG A 370 6.61 40.47 0.20
CA ARG A 370 5.76 39.31 -0.15
C ARG A 370 6.59 38.04 -0.33
N VAL A 371 6.97 37.46 0.80
CA VAL A 371 7.70 36.19 0.87
C VAL A 371 6.71 35.02 0.86
N GLN A 372 6.85 34.13 -0.12
CA GLN A 372 6.04 32.92 -0.30
C GLN A 372 6.91 31.67 -0.12
N LEU A 373 6.35 30.60 0.44
CA LEU A 373 6.98 29.30 0.59
C LEU A 373 6.18 28.24 -0.17
N TYR A 374 6.81 27.55 -1.11
CA TYR A 374 6.24 26.43 -1.85
C TYR A 374 6.65 25.12 -1.21
N LEU A 375 5.73 24.40 -0.58
CA LEU A 375 5.98 23.17 0.19
C LEU A 375 5.68 21.92 -0.68
N PHE A 376 6.74 21.25 -1.13
CA PHE A 376 6.65 20.09 -2.01
C PHE A 376 6.41 18.79 -1.25
N ASN A 377 5.32 18.10 -1.57
CA ASN A 377 4.99 16.79 -1.04
C ASN A 377 4.57 15.84 -2.16
N LYS A 378 4.99 14.58 -2.07
CA LYS A 378 4.48 13.54 -2.98
C LYS A 378 3.01 13.32 -2.67
N PHE A 379 2.18 13.37 -3.69
CA PHE A 379 0.79 12.92 -3.63
C PHE A 379 0.42 12.39 -4.99
N ASP A 380 0.30 11.06 -5.10
CA ASP A 380 0.01 10.37 -6.34
C ASP A 380 -1.13 9.35 -6.15
N GLY A 381 -2.17 9.46 -6.98
CA GLY A 381 -3.39 8.68 -6.84
C GLY A 381 -4.13 8.99 -5.53
N TYR A 382 -4.40 7.94 -4.75
CA TYR A 382 -5.15 8.00 -3.49
C TYR A 382 -4.25 7.68 -2.30
N GLU A 383 -3.21 8.49 -2.09
CA GLU A 383 -2.30 8.36 -0.95
C GLU A 383 -2.49 9.45 0.11
N THR A 384 -2.18 9.18 1.38
CA THR A 384 -2.48 10.11 2.48
C THR A 384 -1.33 11.05 2.81
N GLN A 385 -0.09 10.57 2.70
CA GLN A 385 1.05 11.17 3.39
C GLN A 385 1.32 12.62 2.98
N GLY A 386 1.18 12.97 1.69
CA GLY A 386 1.45 14.32 1.22
C GLY A 386 0.55 15.38 1.87
N ILE A 387 -0.76 15.10 1.95
CA ILE A 387 -1.72 16.01 2.59
C ILE A 387 -1.46 16.07 4.10
N CYS A 388 -1.22 14.93 4.74
CA CYS A 388 -0.95 14.89 6.19
C CYS A 388 0.31 15.67 6.57
N ARG A 389 1.38 15.61 5.76
CA ARG A 389 2.60 16.41 5.96
C ARG A 389 2.36 17.90 5.73
N ALA A 390 1.59 18.28 4.71
CA ALA A 390 1.23 19.67 4.50
C ALA A 390 0.47 20.25 5.72
N LEU A 391 -0.51 19.51 6.24
CA LEU A 391 -1.25 19.91 7.44
C LEU A 391 -0.38 19.95 8.69
N ASP A 392 0.51 18.97 8.89
CA ASP A 392 1.46 18.96 10.01
C ASP A 392 2.40 20.19 9.98
N PHE A 393 2.91 20.55 8.79
CA PHE A 393 3.71 21.75 8.60
C PHE A 393 2.95 23.00 9.02
N MET A 394 1.68 23.11 8.63
CA MET A 394 0.82 24.24 8.98
C MET A 394 0.61 24.31 10.51
N ARG A 395 0.20 23.20 11.13
CA ARG A 395 -0.09 23.11 12.57
C ARG A 395 1.11 23.48 13.44
N LYS A 396 2.31 23.14 13.00
CA LYS A 396 3.57 23.40 13.72
C LYS A 396 4.25 24.70 13.29
N ARG A 397 3.63 25.51 12.43
CA ARG A 397 4.24 26.74 11.88
C ARG A 397 4.81 27.68 12.94
N SER A 398 4.14 27.81 14.09
CA SER A 398 4.60 28.65 15.21
C SER A 398 5.85 28.14 15.92
N LEU A 399 6.16 26.85 15.77
CA LEU A 399 7.33 26.19 16.34
C LEU A 399 8.51 26.14 15.36
N LEU A 400 8.28 26.50 14.10
CA LEU A 400 9.32 26.51 13.08
C LEU A 400 10.29 27.70 13.28
N PRO A 401 11.51 27.63 12.72
CA PRO A 401 12.54 28.65 12.88
C PRO A 401 12.06 30.06 12.52
N ASP A 402 12.61 31.06 13.20
CA ASP A 402 12.23 32.47 13.12
C ASP A 402 12.37 33.05 11.71
N GLU A 403 13.27 32.51 10.90
CA GLU A 403 13.46 32.85 9.50
C GLU A 403 12.17 32.68 8.68
N LEU A 404 11.35 31.68 9.03
CA LEU A 404 10.05 31.44 8.39
C LEU A 404 8.95 32.41 8.85
N LYS A 405 9.17 33.21 9.89
CA LYS A 405 8.19 34.26 10.31
C LYS A 405 8.02 35.34 9.24
N LYS A 406 9.03 35.52 8.36
CA LYS A 406 8.95 36.44 7.21
C LYS A 406 8.03 35.92 6.11
N VAL A 407 7.84 34.59 6.01
CA VAL A 407 6.94 33.96 5.04
C VAL A 407 5.50 34.35 5.34
N LYS A 408 4.89 35.10 4.44
CA LYS A 408 3.49 35.53 4.54
C LYS A 408 2.52 34.44 4.07
N GLU A 409 2.94 33.67 3.08
CA GLU A 409 2.08 32.70 2.41
C GLU A 409 2.81 31.38 2.18
N ILE A 410 2.13 30.27 2.46
CA ILE A 410 2.62 28.91 2.27
C ILE A 410 1.69 28.25 1.26
N ILE A 411 2.25 27.70 0.20
CA ILE A 411 1.57 27.09 -0.93
C ILE A 411 1.95 25.61 -0.96
N PRO A 412 1.03 24.66 -0.68
CA PRO A 412 1.30 23.25 -0.90
C PRO A 412 1.53 22.98 -2.39
N VAL A 413 2.57 22.21 -2.72
CA VAL A 413 2.82 21.71 -4.07
C VAL A 413 2.81 20.19 -4.02
N PHE A 414 1.78 19.58 -4.60
CA PHE A 414 1.65 18.14 -4.68
C PHE A 414 2.18 17.62 -6.01
N TYR A 415 3.20 16.77 -5.95
CA TYR A 415 3.76 16.16 -7.15
C TYR A 415 3.35 14.70 -7.30
N PHE A 416 3.07 14.31 -8.54
CA PHE A 416 2.56 13.00 -8.94
C PHE A 416 3.30 12.50 -10.20
N LYS A 417 3.23 11.19 -10.49
CA LYS A 417 3.97 10.60 -11.61
C LYS A 417 3.36 11.00 -12.94
N ASP A 418 2.14 10.56 -13.20
CA ASP A 418 1.45 10.69 -14.48
C ASP A 418 -0.07 10.91 -14.33
N GLY A 419 -0.73 11.17 -15.46
CA GLY A 419 -2.17 11.38 -15.51
C GLY A 419 -2.60 12.76 -15.02
N THR A 420 -3.79 12.80 -14.40
CA THR A 420 -4.39 14.02 -13.83
C THR A 420 -4.42 13.87 -12.31
N PRO A 421 -4.08 14.92 -11.55
CA PRO A 421 -4.15 14.87 -10.09
C PRO A 421 -5.58 14.56 -9.61
N VAL A 422 -5.69 13.75 -8.56
CA VAL A 422 -6.98 13.34 -7.97
C VAL A 422 -7.65 14.48 -7.18
N GLY A 423 -6.87 15.49 -6.78
CA GLY A 423 -7.34 16.56 -5.91
C GLY A 423 -7.31 16.19 -4.42
N VAL A 424 -7.36 17.20 -3.57
CA VAL A 424 -7.52 17.04 -2.12
C VAL A 424 -8.96 16.58 -1.81
N PRO A 425 -9.20 15.74 -0.78
CA PRO A 425 -10.54 15.41 -0.32
C PRO A 425 -11.39 16.67 -0.08
N LYS A 426 -12.60 16.69 -0.65
CA LYS A 426 -13.54 17.83 -0.52
C LYS A 426 -13.92 18.14 0.94
N GLN A 427 -13.92 17.11 1.78
CA GLN A 427 -14.26 17.21 3.19
C GLN A 427 -13.18 16.48 3.98
N ILE A 428 -12.41 17.26 4.74
CA ILE A 428 -11.46 16.76 5.73
C ILE A 428 -12.07 16.97 7.11
N HIS A 429 -12.21 15.90 7.89
CA HIS A 429 -12.68 15.97 9.27
C HIS A 429 -11.62 16.63 10.16
N ASN A 430 -12.07 17.37 11.18
CA ASN A 430 -11.19 18.11 12.09
C ASN A 430 -10.23 19.08 11.38
N CYS A 431 -10.66 19.59 10.22
CA CYS A 431 -9.90 20.56 9.44
C CYS A 431 -10.43 21.97 9.71
N SER A 432 -9.58 22.84 10.27
CA SER A 432 -9.92 24.24 10.57
C SER A 432 -10.12 25.07 9.29
N ASP A 433 -10.75 26.24 9.39
CA ASP A 433 -10.92 27.13 8.24
C ASP A 433 -9.58 27.62 7.66
N GLU A 434 -8.59 27.83 8.53
CA GLU A 434 -7.22 28.16 8.12
C GLU A 434 -6.58 27.00 7.34
N GLU A 435 -6.73 25.76 7.80
CA GLU A 435 -6.24 24.57 7.09
C GLU A 435 -6.92 24.38 5.73
N ARG A 436 -8.23 24.64 5.65
CA ARG A 436 -8.98 24.58 4.39
C ARG A 436 -8.49 25.65 3.41
N SER A 437 -8.30 26.87 3.89
CA SER A 437 -7.75 27.99 3.11
C SER A 437 -6.30 27.75 2.67
N PHE A 438 -5.51 27.06 3.50
CA PHE A 438 -4.18 26.60 3.15
C PHE A 438 -4.21 25.57 2.02
N LEU A 439 -5.04 24.54 2.13
CA LEU A 439 -5.17 23.51 1.09
C LEU A 439 -5.85 24.01 -0.19
N SER A 440 -6.68 25.05 -0.14
CA SER A 440 -7.32 25.61 -1.33
C SER A 440 -6.36 26.37 -2.24
N ARG A 441 -5.12 26.61 -1.81
CA ARG A 441 -4.05 27.25 -2.62
C ARG A 441 -3.08 26.24 -3.24
N THR A 442 -3.43 24.97 -3.21
CA THR A 442 -2.56 23.89 -3.66
C THR A 442 -2.25 23.99 -5.15
N LEU A 443 -0.97 23.82 -5.49
CA LEU A 443 -0.52 23.57 -6.86
C LEU A 443 -0.20 22.09 -7.06
N TRP A 444 -0.28 21.63 -8.31
CA TRP A 444 0.02 20.26 -8.67
C TRP A 444 1.12 20.20 -9.72
N TYR A 445 2.03 19.25 -9.59
CA TYR A 445 3.15 19.08 -10.53
C TYR A 445 3.25 17.64 -11.04
N GLY A 446 3.01 17.45 -12.34
CA GLY A 446 3.16 16.17 -13.03
C GLY A 446 4.62 15.94 -13.42
N THR A 447 5.28 14.98 -12.77
CA THR A 447 6.73 14.79 -12.88
C THR A 447 7.18 14.21 -14.23
N GLU A 448 6.36 13.40 -14.90
CA GLU A 448 6.71 12.85 -16.23
C GLU A 448 6.58 13.88 -17.35
N LEU A 449 5.49 14.66 -17.35
CA LEU A 449 5.22 15.65 -18.42
C LEU A 449 5.78 17.04 -18.10
N GLY A 450 6.21 17.27 -16.86
CA GLY A 450 6.63 18.59 -16.39
C GLY A 450 5.49 19.61 -16.36
N THR A 451 4.24 19.16 -16.31
CA THR A 451 3.02 19.98 -16.34
C THR A 451 2.65 20.47 -14.95
N TRP A 452 2.05 21.66 -14.88
CA TRP A 452 1.60 22.28 -13.64
C TRP A 452 0.10 22.53 -13.67
N TYR A 453 -0.58 22.32 -12.55
CA TYR A 453 -2.00 22.56 -12.42
C TYR A 453 -2.29 23.42 -11.21
N ASP A 454 -3.33 24.23 -11.31
CA ASP A 454 -3.84 25.06 -10.22
C ASP A 454 -4.76 24.28 -9.26
N GLU A 455 -5.29 24.97 -8.25
CA GLU A 455 -6.20 24.42 -7.25
C GLU A 455 -7.51 23.87 -7.84
N SER A 456 -7.90 24.36 -9.03
CA SER A 456 -9.05 23.89 -9.80
C SER A 456 -8.71 22.75 -10.77
N LEU A 457 -7.47 22.24 -10.70
CA LEU A 457 -6.89 21.21 -11.56
C LEU A 457 -6.81 21.63 -13.03
N LYS A 458 -6.77 22.94 -13.31
CA LYS A 458 -6.55 23.45 -14.66
C LYS A 458 -5.06 23.59 -14.94
N LEU A 459 -4.68 23.27 -16.16
CA LEU A 459 -3.31 23.37 -16.62
C LEU A 459 -2.83 24.83 -16.61
N ILE A 460 -1.71 25.10 -15.96
CA ILE A 460 -1.04 26.40 -15.94
C ILE A 460 -0.11 26.46 -17.16
N ASN A 461 -0.37 27.41 -18.06
CA ASN A 461 0.40 27.61 -19.29
C ASN A 461 0.99 29.02 -19.36
N GLY A 462 2.23 29.13 -19.85
CA GLY A 462 2.85 30.42 -20.20
C GLY A 462 3.27 31.31 -19.02
N ILE A 463 3.20 30.81 -17.78
CA ILE A 463 3.57 31.55 -16.56
C ILE A 463 4.47 30.66 -15.69
N ASN A 464 5.40 31.27 -14.95
CA ASN A 464 6.16 30.54 -13.93
C ASN A 464 5.22 30.10 -12.80
N PRO A 465 5.04 28.79 -12.55
CA PRO A 465 4.13 28.31 -11.50
C PRO A 465 4.53 28.78 -10.09
N LEU A 466 5.81 29.08 -9.87
CA LEU A 466 6.32 29.63 -8.60
C LEU A 466 6.06 31.14 -8.43
N THR A 467 5.32 31.75 -9.37
CA THR A 467 4.79 33.12 -9.25
C THR A 467 3.27 33.16 -9.48
N TYR A 468 2.61 32.00 -9.61
CA TYR A 468 1.22 31.90 -10.05
C TYR A 468 0.22 32.62 -9.13
N GLY A 469 0.40 32.52 -7.81
CA GLY A 469 -0.46 33.19 -6.81
C GLY A 469 -0.38 34.74 -6.83
N LEU A 470 0.52 35.32 -7.62
CA LEU A 470 0.52 36.76 -7.90
C LEU A 470 -0.48 37.14 -8.99
N HIS A 471 -0.66 36.26 -9.98
CA HIS A 471 -1.44 36.53 -11.18
C HIS A 471 -2.94 36.29 -11.00
N GLN A 472 -3.36 35.56 -9.96
CA GLN A 472 -4.79 35.37 -9.67
C GLN A 472 -5.47 36.58 -9.01
N ASN A 473 -4.69 37.47 -8.39
CA ASN A 473 -5.18 38.64 -7.66
C ASN A 473 -4.90 39.97 -8.38
N ALA A 474 -4.38 39.91 -9.61
CA ALA A 474 -4.18 41.04 -10.51
C ALA A 474 -5.22 40.95 -11.64
#